data_AF-A0A651H7D0-F1
#
_entry.id   AF-A0A651H7D0-F1
#
_cell.length_a   1.000
_cell.length_b   1.000
_cell.length_c   1.000
_cell.angle_alpha   90.00
_cell.angle_beta   90.00
_cell.angle_gamma   90.00
#
_symmetry.space_group_name_H-M   'P 1'
#
loop_
_entity.id
_entity.type
_entity.pdbx_description
1 polymer ?
#
loop_
_entity_poly.entity_id
_entity_poly.type
_entity_poly.pdbx_seq_one_letter_code
_entity_poly.pdbx_strand_id
1 'polypeptide(L)'
;MSKAAKVEMPCGGEAVKAKTGRDWAEWGRVLDEAGAKQLSHADIAKLVDSRQPAGGWWSQQVTVGYERMRGLRAPGEAKGKGFTASASKTLAIPAAAAHDWWTDAARRRRWLDTEVEITTATAPKSVRLKLADETRVQVWITAASEAKSRVGVEHTGLADAAAREAAKAFWSSALALLKTAAEGG
;
A
#
# COMPACT_ATOMS: atom_id res chain seq x y z
N MET A 1 10.59 29.94 14.48
CA MET A 1 11.02 29.49 13.13
C MET A 1 10.49 28.09 12.91
N SER A 2 9.33 27.94 12.26
CA SER A 2 8.71 26.63 12.06
C SER A 2 9.44 25.88 10.94
N LYS A 3 10.01 24.73 11.30
CA LYS A 3 10.64 23.77 10.38
C LYS A 3 9.56 23.30 9.41
N ALA A 4 9.56 23.80 8.17
CA ALA A 4 8.66 23.30 7.14
C ALA A 4 8.93 21.81 6.96
N ALA A 5 7.90 20.97 7.15
CA ALA A 5 7.99 19.54 6.91
C ALA A 5 8.48 19.33 5.46
N LYS A 6 9.65 18.70 5.31
CA LYS A 6 10.27 18.47 4.01
C LYS A 6 9.42 17.41 3.31
N VAL A 7 8.52 17.84 2.43
CA VAL A 7 7.68 16.94 1.65
C VAL A 7 8.60 16.00 0.86
N GLU A 8 8.47 14.70 1.06
CA GLU A 8 9.29 13.70 0.39
C GLU A 8 8.90 13.61 -1.09
N MET A 9 9.80 14.05 -1.97
CA MET A 9 9.58 14.05 -3.41
C MET A 9 9.77 12.64 -4.00
N PRO A 10 9.01 12.26 -5.03
CA PRO A 10 9.09 10.93 -5.64
C PRO A 10 10.39 10.70 -6.45
N CYS A 11 11.12 11.76 -6.79
CA CYS A 11 12.47 11.69 -7.38
C CYS A 11 13.28 12.96 -7.07
N GLY A 12 14.60 12.88 -7.22
CA GLY A 12 15.51 14.00 -7.00
C GLY A 12 15.23 15.16 -7.97
N GLY A 13 15.31 16.40 -7.49
CA GLY A 13 15.01 17.60 -8.29
C GLY A 13 15.89 17.73 -9.54
N GLU A 14 17.15 17.29 -9.48
CA GLU A 14 18.05 17.24 -10.64
C GLU A 14 17.55 16.27 -11.72
N ALA A 15 17.05 15.09 -11.31
CA ALA A 15 16.52 14.09 -12.23
C ALA A 15 15.25 14.58 -12.93
N VAL A 16 14.36 15.27 -12.19
CA VAL A 16 13.15 15.88 -12.76
C VAL A 16 13.53 16.99 -13.74
N LYS A 17 14.47 17.87 -13.39
CA LYS A 17 14.91 18.96 -14.28
C LYS A 17 15.58 18.44 -15.54
N ALA A 18 16.44 17.42 -15.42
CA ALA A 18 17.14 16.83 -16.56
C ALA A 18 16.19 16.17 -17.58
N LYS A 19 15.04 15.65 -17.14
CA LYS A 19 14.12 14.88 -17.99
C LYS A 19 12.89 15.66 -18.43
N THR A 20 12.44 16.58 -17.60
CA THR A 20 11.22 17.37 -17.85
C THR A 20 11.52 18.82 -18.19
N GLY A 21 12.80 19.24 -18.15
CA GLY A 21 13.23 20.61 -18.43
C GLY A 21 12.87 21.62 -17.34
N ARG A 22 12.18 21.20 -16.27
CA ARG A 22 11.68 22.07 -15.20
C ARG A 22 11.98 21.47 -13.84
N ASP A 23 12.30 22.31 -12.87
CA ASP A 23 12.40 21.89 -11.47
C ASP A 23 11.02 21.82 -10.78
N TRP A 24 11.01 21.39 -9.52
CA TRP A 24 9.79 21.23 -8.74
C TRP A 24 9.06 22.56 -8.50
N ALA A 25 9.76 23.67 -8.31
CA ALA A 25 9.14 24.97 -8.09
C ALA A 25 8.47 25.47 -9.37
N GLU A 26 9.12 25.27 -10.52
CA GLU A 26 8.59 25.59 -11.84
C GLU A 26 7.36 24.73 -12.18
N TRP A 27 7.42 23.42 -11.96
CA TRP A 27 6.25 22.53 -12.12
C TRP A 27 5.10 22.93 -11.21
N GLY A 28 5.39 23.23 -9.94
CA GLY A 28 4.40 23.71 -8.99
C GLY A 28 3.65 24.94 -9.49
N ARG A 29 4.35 25.89 -10.09
CA ARG A 29 3.76 27.13 -10.63
C ARG A 29 2.91 26.85 -11.87
N VAL A 30 3.46 26.12 -12.85
CA VAL A 30 2.75 25.80 -14.11
C VAL A 30 1.45 25.06 -13.86
N LEU A 31 1.47 24.11 -12.93
CA LEU A 31 0.30 23.31 -12.59
C LEU A 31 -0.72 24.09 -11.75
N ASP A 32 -0.27 24.94 -10.83
CA ASP A 32 -1.17 25.84 -10.08
C ASP A 32 -1.88 26.83 -11.01
N GLU A 33 -1.16 27.47 -11.94
CA GLU A 33 -1.72 28.40 -12.93
C GLU A 33 -2.73 27.73 -13.85
N ALA A 34 -2.53 26.45 -14.14
CA ALA A 34 -3.44 25.64 -14.94
C ALA A 34 -4.62 25.04 -14.12
N GLY A 35 -4.76 25.39 -12.84
CA GLY A 35 -5.86 24.92 -12.00
C GLY A 35 -5.76 23.43 -11.61
N ALA A 36 -4.56 22.84 -11.66
CA ALA A 36 -4.36 21.42 -11.42
C ALA A 36 -4.83 20.92 -10.05
N LYS A 37 -4.98 21.81 -9.06
CA LYS A 37 -5.57 21.49 -7.74
C LYS A 37 -6.98 20.89 -7.81
N GLN A 38 -7.74 21.22 -8.85
CA GLN A 38 -9.11 20.74 -9.06
C GLN A 38 -9.19 19.56 -10.04
N LEU A 39 -8.06 19.15 -10.61
CA LEU A 39 -8.01 18.11 -11.64
C LEU A 39 -7.78 16.73 -11.03
N SER A 40 -8.25 15.70 -11.74
CA SER A 40 -7.92 14.32 -11.40
C SER A 40 -6.44 14.04 -11.68
N HIS A 41 -5.85 13.03 -11.04
CA HIS A 41 -4.45 12.63 -11.30
C HIS A 41 -4.20 12.35 -12.79
N ALA A 42 -5.15 11.69 -13.46
CA ALA A 42 -5.04 11.39 -14.89
C ALA A 42 -5.04 12.67 -15.73
N ASP A 43 -5.85 13.66 -15.34
CA ASP A 43 -5.92 14.94 -16.05
C ASP A 43 -4.70 15.83 -15.76
N ILE A 44 -4.12 15.76 -14.54
CA ILE A 44 -2.83 16.40 -14.25
C ILE A 44 -1.73 15.72 -15.07
N ALA A 45 -1.71 14.39 -15.18
CA ALA A 45 -0.70 13.69 -15.98
C ALA A 45 -0.81 14.04 -17.48
N LYS A 46 -2.04 14.13 -18.02
CA LYS A 46 -2.29 14.63 -19.38
C LYS A 46 -1.86 16.10 -19.53
N LEU A 47 -2.15 16.94 -18.54
CA LEU A 47 -1.75 18.33 -18.54
C LEU A 47 -0.22 18.46 -18.53
N VAL A 48 0.49 17.72 -17.69
CA VAL A 48 1.95 17.66 -17.67
C VAL A 48 2.49 17.27 -19.05
N ASP A 49 1.94 16.20 -19.63
CA ASP A 49 2.36 15.70 -20.94
C ASP A 49 2.08 16.72 -22.06
N SER A 50 0.95 17.42 -22.00
CA SER A 50 0.58 18.48 -22.95
C SER A 50 1.48 19.72 -22.86
N ARG A 51 1.99 20.03 -21.66
CA ARG A 51 2.87 21.19 -21.42
C ARG A 51 4.31 20.88 -21.80
N GLN A 52 4.77 19.67 -21.49
CA GLN A 52 6.12 19.22 -21.80
C GLN A 52 6.14 17.70 -21.92
N PRO A 53 6.22 17.16 -23.14
CA PRO A 53 6.29 15.72 -23.36
C PRO A 53 7.59 15.16 -22.75
N ALA A 54 7.49 14.60 -21.55
CA ALA A 54 8.60 13.96 -20.85
C ALA A 54 8.49 12.42 -20.87
N GLY A 55 7.41 11.90 -21.47
CA GLY A 55 7.05 10.48 -21.48
C GLY A 55 6.16 10.10 -20.30
N GLY A 56 5.25 9.14 -20.51
CA GLY A 56 4.17 8.83 -19.57
C GLY A 56 4.60 8.52 -18.14
N TRP A 57 5.81 7.97 -17.94
CA TRP A 57 6.36 7.73 -16.60
C TRP A 57 6.78 9.02 -15.89
N TRP A 58 7.42 9.97 -16.58
CA TRP A 58 7.81 11.24 -15.98
C TRP A 58 6.60 12.13 -15.72
N SER A 59 5.59 12.08 -16.58
CA SER A 59 4.32 12.80 -16.37
C SER A 59 3.61 12.33 -15.09
N GLN A 60 3.67 11.04 -14.77
CA GLN A 60 3.19 10.50 -13.49
C GLN A 60 4.05 10.98 -12.31
N GLN A 61 5.37 10.95 -12.41
CA GLN A 61 6.27 11.38 -11.33
C GLN A 61 6.09 12.86 -10.98
N VAL A 62 5.96 13.73 -12.00
CA VAL A 62 5.68 15.15 -11.81
C VAL A 62 4.32 15.35 -11.14
N THR A 63 3.29 14.61 -11.58
CA THR A 63 1.95 14.68 -10.99
C THR A 63 1.98 14.31 -9.51
N VAL A 64 2.62 13.18 -9.15
CA VAL A 64 2.76 12.73 -7.76
C VAL A 64 3.50 13.77 -6.93
N GLY A 65 4.58 14.34 -7.44
CA GLY A 65 5.34 15.37 -6.73
C GLY A 65 4.52 16.64 -6.51
N TYR A 66 3.79 17.10 -7.54
CA TYR A 66 2.89 18.25 -7.45
C TYR A 66 1.80 18.07 -6.39
N GLU A 67 1.13 16.92 -6.39
CA GLU A 67 0.07 16.64 -5.41
C GLU A 67 0.63 16.59 -3.98
N ARG A 68 1.82 16.00 -3.78
CA ARG A 68 2.50 16.01 -2.47
C ARG A 68 2.88 17.44 -2.05
N MET A 69 3.42 18.26 -2.96
CA MET A 69 3.79 19.66 -2.70
C MET A 69 2.60 20.54 -2.31
N ARG A 70 1.38 20.15 -2.70
CA ARG A 70 0.14 20.88 -2.40
C ARG A 70 -0.69 20.25 -1.29
N GLY A 71 -0.17 19.20 -0.65
CA GLY A 71 -0.89 18.46 0.38
C GLY A 71 -2.14 17.74 -0.14
N LEU A 72 -2.26 17.58 -1.46
CA LEU A 72 -3.31 16.80 -2.12
C LEU A 72 -3.02 15.29 -2.02
N ARG A 73 -1.81 14.90 -1.61
CA ARG A 73 -1.38 13.52 -1.37
C ARG A 73 -0.45 13.38 -0.17
N ALA A 74 -0.65 12.34 0.63
CA ALA A 74 0.32 11.90 1.62
C ALA A 74 1.37 10.93 1.02
N PRO A 75 2.60 10.85 1.56
CA PRO A 75 3.56 9.82 1.19
C PRO A 75 2.97 8.42 1.42
N GLY A 76 2.87 7.61 0.36
CA GLY A 76 2.31 6.24 0.40
C GLY A 76 0.89 6.10 -0.16
N GLU A 77 0.28 7.19 -0.63
CA GLU A 77 -1.04 7.16 -1.26
C GLU A 77 -0.95 6.79 -2.75
N ALA A 78 -1.31 5.56 -3.11
CA ALA A 78 -1.49 5.13 -4.50
C ALA A 78 -2.98 5.25 -4.89
N LYS A 79 -3.32 5.94 -6.00
CA LYS A 79 -4.73 6.16 -6.35
C LYS A 79 -5.42 4.87 -6.80
N GLY A 80 -6.54 4.59 -6.16
CA GLY A 80 -7.52 3.57 -6.54
C GLY A 80 -7.93 2.61 -5.41
N LYS A 81 -7.14 2.51 -4.33
CA LYS A 81 -7.36 1.51 -3.28
C LYS A 81 -7.12 2.02 -1.85
N GLY A 82 -7.30 3.32 -1.57
CA GLY A 82 -7.04 3.86 -0.23
C GLY A 82 -5.60 3.67 0.24
N PHE A 83 -5.37 3.89 1.53
CA PHE A 83 -4.11 3.60 2.19
C PHE A 83 -3.91 2.07 2.29
N THR A 84 -2.63 1.68 2.35
CA THR A 84 -2.24 0.28 2.48
C THR A 84 -1.42 0.08 3.76
N ALA A 85 -1.77 -0.95 4.52
CA ALA A 85 -1.00 -1.44 5.64
C ALA A 85 -0.43 -2.81 5.31
N SER A 86 0.79 -3.09 5.75
CA SER A 86 1.40 -4.41 5.57
C SER A 86 2.04 -4.91 6.87
N ALA A 87 1.95 -6.22 7.07
CA ALA A 87 2.56 -6.92 8.20
C ALA A 87 3.05 -8.29 7.72
N SER A 88 4.06 -8.86 8.38
CA SER A 88 4.50 -10.21 8.05
C SER A 88 5.04 -10.93 9.27
N LYS A 89 4.93 -12.26 9.26
CA LYS A 89 5.43 -13.14 10.32
C LYS A 89 5.97 -14.43 9.73
N THR A 90 7.04 -14.94 10.34
CA THR A 90 7.57 -16.27 10.01
C THR A 90 6.99 -17.29 10.97
N LEU A 91 6.50 -18.39 10.43
CA LEU A 91 5.93 -19.52 11.14
C LEU A 91 6.83 -20.75 10.97
N ALA A 92 7.00 -21.51 12.05
CA ALA A 92 7.72 -22.78 12.08
C ALA A 92 6.83 -23.96 11.64
N ILE A 93 6.05 -23.73 10.58
CA ILE A 93 5.21 -24.73 9.92
C ILE A 93 5.35 -24.65 8.40
N PRO A 94 5.11 -25.75 7.67
CA PRO A 94 5.10 -25.76 6.20
C PRO A 94 4.07 -24.78 5.62
N ALA A 95 4.31 -24.29 4.39
CA ALA A 95 3.43 -23.34 3.71
C ALA A 95 1.99 -23.87 3.54
N ALA A 96 1.83 -25.17 3.29
CA ALA A 96 0.50 -25.80 3.18
C ALA A 96 -0.28 -25.72 4.51
N ALA A 97 0.36 -26.07 5.63
CA ALA A 97 -0.25 -25.94 6.94
C ALA A 97 -0.59 -24.48 7.26
N ALA A 98 0.30 -23.54 6.91
CA ALA A 98 0.05 -22.11 7.09
C ALA A 98 -1.18 -21.65 6.29
N HIS A 99 -1.35 -22.14 5.06
CA HIS A 99 -2.53 -21.87 4.25
C HIS A 99 -3.82 -22.38 4.91
N ASP A 100 -3.80 -23.58 5.49
CA ASP A 100 -4.98 -24.14 6.18
C ASP A 100 -5.40 -23.31 7.39
N TRP A 101 -4.45 -22.69 8.10
CA TRP A 101 -4.76 -21.76 9.20
C TRP A 101 -5.52 -20.50 8.76
N TRP A 102 -5.50 -20.17 7.47
CA TRP A 102 -6.29 -19.08 6.89
C TRP A 102 -7.63 -19.56 6.33
N THR A 103 -7.69 -20.73 5.69
CA THR A 103 -8.90 -21.19 5.00
C THR A 103 -9.88 -21.91 5.92
N ASP A 104 -9.39 -22.68 6.90
CA ASP A 104 -10.24 -23.38 7.87
C ASP A 104 -10.87 -22.39 8.85
N ALA A 105 -12.20 -22.35 8.90
CA ALA A 105 -12.94 -21.40 9.73
C ALA A 105 -12.75 -21.65 11.24
N ALA A 106 -12.64 -22.91 11.67
CA ALA A 106 -12.43 -23.24 13.08
C ALA A 106 -11.03 -22.84 13.54
N ARG A 107 -10.00 -23.06 12.71
CA ARG A 107 -8.63 -22.60 12.98
C ARG A 107 -8.52 -21.09 12.97
N ARG A 108 -9.13 -20.43 11.98
CA ARG A 108 -9.09 -18.97 11.83
C ARG A 108 -9.66 -18.24 13.04
N ARG A 109 -10.79 -18.71 13.59
CA ARG A 109 -11.41 -18.16 14.81
C ARG A 109 -10.53 -18.22 16.06
N ARG A 110 -9.48 -19.04 16.09
CA ARG A 110 -8.57 -19.14 17.24
C ARG A 110 -7.62 -17.95 17.37
N TRP A 111 -7.37 -17.21 16.29
CA TRP A 111 -6.34 -16.18 16.25
C TRP A 111 -6.78 -14.88 15.58
N LEU A 112 -7.81 -14.94 14.72
CA LEU A 112 -8.35 -13.78 14.02
C LEU A 112 -9.67 -13.36 14.65
N ASP A 113 -9.64 -12.26 15.40
CA ASP A 113 -10.79 -11.65 16.06
C ASP A 113 -11.55 -10.70 15.10
N THR A 114 -11.79 -11.17 13.88
CA THR A 114 -12.63 -10.45 12.91
C THR A 114 -13.18 -11.44 11.90
N GLU A 115 -14.43 -11.20 11.49
CA GLU A 115 -15.06 -11.98 10.43
C GLU A 115 -14.54 -11.54 9.07
N VAL A 116 -14.22 -12.53 8.22
CA VAL A 116 -13.68 -12.31 6.89
C VAL A 116 -14.34 -13.25 5.90
N GLU A 117 -14.60 -12.74 4.71
CA GLU A 117 -15.05 -13.52 3.56
C GLU A 117 -13.83 -13.90 2.70
N ILE A 118 -13.63 -15.19 2.44
CA ILE A 118 -12.58 -15.64 1.51
C ILE A 118 -13.10 -15.50 0.09
N THR A 119 -12.54 -14.56 -0.66
CA THR A 119 -12.89 -14.34 -2.07
C THR A 119 -12.08 -15.23 -3.02
N THR A 120 -10.85 -15.58 -2.65
CA THR A 120 -9.99 -16.47 -3.42
C THR A 120 -8.99 -17.15 -2.49
N ALA A 121 -8.75 -18.43 -2.67
CA ALA A 121 -7.67 -19.16 -2.02
C ALA A 121 -6.92 -20.00 -3.05
N THR A 122 -5.60 -19.87 -3.08
CA THR A 122 -4.73 -20.62 -3.99
C THR A 122 -3.67 -21.32 -3.16
N ALA A 123 -3.95 -22.57 -2.78
CA ALA A 123 -3.03 -23.35 -1.96
C ALA A 123 -1.71 -23.64 -2.69
N PRO A 124 -0.56 -23.62 -2.00
CA PRO A 124 -0.31 -23.11 -0.64
C PRO A 124 0.15 -21.63 -0.65
N LYS A 125 -0.09 -20.89 -1.73
CA LYS A 125 0.62 -19.63 -2.05
C LYS A 125 -0.07 -18.37 -1.54
N SER A 126 -1.40 -18.30 -1.58
CA SER A 126 -2.09 -17.05 -1.28
C SER A 126 -3.54 -17.23 -0.88
N VAL A 127 -4.05 -16.24 -0.14
CA VAL A 127 -5.46 -16.10 0.24
C VAL A 127 -5.86 -14.64 0.07
N ARG A 128 -7.05 -14.39 -0.48
CA ARG A 128 -7.65 -13.06 -0.62
C ARG A 128 -8.91 -13.02 0.23
N LEU A 129 -8.99 -12.01 1.08
CA LEU A 129 -10.06 -11.80 2.03
C LEU A 129 -10.74 -10.46 1.76
N LYS A 130 -12.02 -10.42 2.05
CA LYS A 130 -12.83 -9.21 2.11
C LYS A 130 -13.33 -9.05 3.55
N LEU A 131 -13.18 -7.85 4.10
CA LEU A 131 -13.66 -7.50 5.43
C LEU A 131 -15.05 -6.85 5.33
N ALA A 132 -15.75 -6.76 6.46
CA ALA A 132 -17.10 -6.20 6.55
C ALA A 132 -17.19 -4.72 6.13
N ASP A 133 -16.08 -3.98 6.21
CA ASP A 133 -15.94 -2.59 5.76
C ASP A 133 -15.61 -2.47 4.25
N GLU A 134 -15.81 -3.55 3.48
CA GLU A 134 -15.50 -3.68 2.06
C GLU A 134 -14.00 -3.60 1.71
N THR A 135 -13.12 -3.46 2.71
CA THR A 135 -11.68 -3.45 2.49
C THR A 135 -11.16 -4.83 2.13
N ARG A 136 -10.00 -4.87 1.49
CA ARG A 136 -9.44 -6.09 0.91
C ARG A 136 -8.11 -6.41 1.53
N VAL A 137 -7.96 -7.67 1.90
CA VAL A 137 -6.73 -8.19 2.45
C VAL A 137 -6.18 -9.26 1.53
N GLN A 138 -4.91 -9.13 1.17
CA GLN A 138 -4.17 -10.12 0.43
C GLN A 138 -3.16 -10.77 1.38
N VAL A 139 -3.06 -12.08 1.29
CA VAL A 139 -2.14 -12.89 2.07
C VAL A 139 -1.26 -13.65 1.10
N TRP A 140 0.05 -13.60 1.32
CA TRP A 140 1.04 -14.36 0.58
C TRP A 140 1.77 -15.27 1.54
N ILE A 141 1.96 -16.51 1.14
CA ILE A 141 2.61 -17.54 1.91
C ILE A 141 3.78 -18.04 1.07
N THR A 142 4.98 -17.82 1.57
CA THR A 142 6.22 -18.21 0.92
C THR A 142 6.89 -19.29 1.76
N ALA A 143 7.23 -20.43 1.17
CA ALA A 143 8.05 -21.43 1.83
C ALA A 143 9.45 -20.85 2.09
N ALA A 144 9.88 -20.85 3.35
CA ALA A 144 11.25 -20.51 3.73
C ALA A 144 12.12 -21.77 3.84
N SER A 145 11.51 -22.90 4.22
CA SER A 145 12.05 -24.26 4.13
C SER A 145 10.89 -25.27 4.11
N GLU A 146 11.17 -26.58 4.07
CA GLU A 146 10.12 -27.61 4.18
C GLU A 146 9.30 -27.49 5.47
N ALA A 147 9.93 -27.03 6.56
CA ALA A 147 9.29 -26.89 7.88
C ALA A 147 8.96 -25.44 8.26
N LYS A 148 9.24 -24.45 7.41
CA LYS A 148 9.06 -23.02 7.75
C LYS A 148 8.41 -22.26 6.61
N SER A 149 7.56 -21.29 6.95
CA SER A 149 6.91 -20.42 5.99
C SER A 149 6.91 -18.97 6.47
N ARG A 150 6.89 -18.04 5.53
CA ARG A 150 6.68 -16.62 5.77
C ARG A 150 5.30 -16.24 5.27
N VAL A 151 4.50 -15.67 6.16
CA VAL A 151 3.18 -15.13 5.85
C VAL A 151 3.26 -13.62 5.81
N GLY A 152 2.92 -13.03 4.68
CA GLY A 152 2.76 -11.60 4.49
C GLY A 152 1.28 -11.26 4.33
N VAL A 153 0.86 -10.14 4.92
CA VAL A 153 -0.49 -9.59 4.81
C VAL A 153 -0.39 -8.16 4.32
N GLU A 154 -1.27 -7.81 3.38
CA GLU A 154 -1.45 -6.46 2.87
C GLU A 154 -2.93 -6.13 2.93
N HIS A 155 -3.26 -5.10 3.68
CA HIS A 155 -4.60 -4.56 3.83
C HIS A 155 -4.71 -3.30 3.00
N THR A 156 -5.59 -3.32 2.01
CA THR A 156 -5.86 -2.23 1.07
C THR A 156 -7.30 -1.73 1.24
N GLY A 157 -7.54 -0.48 0.93
CA GLY A 157 -8.85 0.17 1.01
C GLY A 157 -9.00 1.11 2.21
N LEU A 158 -7.92 1.39 2.94
CA LEU A 158 -7.99 2.15 4.18
C LEU A 158 -8.26 3.63 3.90
N ALA A 159 -9.14 4.26 4.68
CA ALA A 159 -9.61 5.62 4.40
C ALA A 159 -8.51 6.69 4.60
N ASP A 160 -7.68 6.51 5.62
CA ASP A 160 -6.66 7.49 6.02
C ASP A 160 -5.42 6.85 6.68
N ALA A 161 -4.47 7.70 7.08
CA ALA A 161 -3.24 7.28 7.76
C ALA A 161 -3.49 6.69 9.15
N ALA A 162 -4.52 7.13 9.88
CA ALA A 162 -4.85 6.58 11.19
C ALA A 162 -5.38 5.15 11.05
N ALA A 163 -6.26 4.90 10.07
CA ALA A 163 -6.75 3.59 9.69
C ALA A 163 -5.61 2.66 9.26
N ARG A 164 -4.60 3.18 8.53
CA ARG A 164 -3.39 2.43 8.18
C ARG A 164 -2.61 1.97 9.40
N GLU A 165 -2.32 2.87 10.34
CA GLU A 165 -1.55 2.50 11.54
C GLU A 165 -2.34 1.56 12.45
N ALA A 166 -3.66 1.74 12.57
CA ALA A 166 -4.54 0.82 13.28
C ALA A 166 -4.54 -0.58 12.64
N ALA A 167 -4.68 -0.67 11.32
CA ALA A 167 -4.61 -1.94 10.59
C ALA A 167 -3.24 -2.62 10.74
N LYS A 168 -2.14 -1.86 10.69
CA LYS A 168 -0.80 -2.40 10.90
C LYS A 168 -0.63 -2.98 12.31
N ALA A 169 -1.11 -2.28 13.33
CA ALA A 169 -1.09 -2.77 14.71
C ALA A 169 -1.94 -4.03 14.86
N PHE A 170 -3.16 -4.03 14.32
CA PHE A 170 -4.05 -5.18 14.31
C PHE A 170 -3.40 -6.42 13.68
N TRP A 171 -2.89 -6.30 12.45
CA TRP A 171 -2.28 -7.44 11.74
C TRP A 171 -1.00 -7.93 12.41
N SER A 172 -0.20 -7.04 13.01
CA SER A 172 0.98 -7.44 13.77
C SER A 172 0.61 -8.32 14.96
N SER A 173 -0.41 -7.91 15.74
CA SER A 173 -0.93 -8.68 16.88
C SER A 173 -1.59 -9.98 16.45
N ALA A 174 -2.47 -9.94 15.43
CA ALA A 174 -3.15 -11.12 14.93
C ALA A 174 -2.16 -12.18 14.39
N LEU A 175 -1.14 -11.77 13.63
CA LEU A 175 -0.10 -12.69 13.15
C LEU A 175 0.77 -13.25 14.28
N ALA A 176 0.91 -12.53 15.40
CA ALA A 176 1.57 -13.08 16.59
C ALA A 176 0.71 -14.17 17.25
N LEU A 177 -0.60 -13.97 17.34
CA LEU A 177 -1.54 -15.00 17.81
C LEU A 177 -1.56 -16.21 16.88
N LEU A 178 -1.55 -16.00 15.56
CA LEU A 178 -1.43 -17.07 14.57
C LEU A 178 -0.18 -17.90 14.83
N LYS A 179 0.97 -17.25 15.04
CA LYS A 179 2.22 -17.94 15.36
C LYS A 179 2.09 -18.81 16.59
N THR A 180 1.58 -18.26 17.69
CA THR A 180 1.40 -19.02 18.93
C THR A 180 0.42 -20.19 18.75
N ALA A 181 -0.72 -19.97 18.08
CA ALA A 181 -1.72 -21.01 17.86
C ALA A 181 -1.24 -22.13 16.91
N ALA A 182 -0.45 -21.77 15.90
CA ALA A 182 0.05 -22.68 14.89
C ALA A 182 1.26 -23.50 15.33
N GLU A 183 2.09 -22.96 16.23
CA GLU A 183 3.30 -23.62 16.74
C GLU A 183 3.12 -24.24 18.13
N GLY A 184 2.15 -23.76 18.91
CA GLY A 184 1.82 -24.26 20.25
C GLY A 184 0.64 -25.23 20.29
N GLY A 185 0.23 -25.74 19.13
CA GLY A 185 -0.79 -26.78 18.99
C GLY A 185 -0.19 -28.18 19.10
#